data_AF-A0A251WCP6-F1
#
_entry.id   AF-A0A251WCP6-F1
#
_cell.length_a   1.000
_cell.length_b   1.000
_cell.length_c   1.000
_cell.angle_alpha   90.00
_cell.angle_beta   90.00
_cell.angle_gamma   90.00
#
_symmetry.space_group_name_H-M   'P 1'
#
loop_
_entity.id
_entity.type
_entity.pdbx_description
1 polymer ?
#
loop_
_entity_poly.entity_id
_entity_poly.type
_entity_poly.pdbx_seq_one_letter_code
_entity_poly.pdbx_strand_id
1 'polypeptide(L)'
;MTVIYRIVSAADWQAAQAAGAFTGTGHDLRDGFIHFSTASQAAETAAKHYAGKTDLLLLYVRDSDLTSPLKWEKSRNDDLFPHLYGPLPVSAVSRVEA
;
A
#
# COMPACT_ATOMS: atom_id res chain seq x y z
N MET A 1 8.05 -2.30 -15.31
CA MET A 1 6.80 -1.74 -14.79
C MET A 1 6.12 -2.83 -14.02
N THR A 2 6.05 -2.68 -12.71
CA THR A 2 5.47 -3.65 -11.79
C THR A 2 4.30 -3.00 -11.07
N VAL A 3 3.18 -3.70 -10.96
CA VAL A 3 2.06 -3.25 -10.12
C VAL A 3 2.22 -3.81 -8.72
N ILE A 4 2.18 -2.92 -7.73
CA ILE A 4 2.18 -3.24 -6.32
C ILE A 4 0.86 -2.78 -5.69
N TYR A 5 0.51 -3.40 -4.58
CA TYR A 5 -0.84 -3.35 -4.03
C TYR A 5 -0.83 -2.80 -2.62
N ARG A 6 -1.78 -1.92 -2.33
CA ARG A 6 -2.02 -1.42 -0.98
C ARG A 6 -3.46 -1.66 -0.57
N ILE A 7 -3.65 -2.28 0.58
CA ILE A 7 -4.96 -2.37 1.23
C ILE A 7 -5.10 -1.18 2.18
N VAL A 8 -6.19 -0.46 2.09
CA VAL A 8 -6.46 0.76 2.86
C VAL A 8 -7.94 0.81 3.23
N SER A 9 -8.32 1.51 4.30
CA SER A 9 -9.73 1.78 4.54
C SER A 9 -10.26 2.84 3.55
N ALA A 10 -11.54 2.78 3.23
CA ALA A 10 -12.17 3.78 2.36
C ALA A 10 -12.04 5.20 2.95
N ALA A 11 -12.13 5.32 4.27
CA ALA A 11 -11.94 6.59 4.98
C ALA A 11 -10.52 7.14 4.84
N ASP A 12 -9.50 6.30 5.06
CA ASP A 12 -8.10 6.71 4.91
C ASP A 12 -7.79 7.11 3.46
N TRP A 13 -8.36 6.39 2.48
CA TRP A 13 -8.19 6.73 1.08
C TRP A 13 -8.90 8.03 0.69
N GLN A 14 -10.10 8.29 1.23
CA GLN A 14 -10.78 9.57 1.04
C GLN A 14 -9.98 10.73 1.63
N ALA A 15 -9.40 10.56 2.82
CA ALA A 15 -8.52 11.56 3.43
C ALA A 15 -7.26 11.79 2.58
N ALA A 16 -6.63 10.73 2.07
CA ALA A 16 -5.48 10.84 1.18
C ALA A 16 -5.82 11.59 -0.11
N GLN A 17 -6.98 11.32 -0.72
CA GLN A 17 -7.44 12.04 -1.91
C GLN A 17 -7.61 13.54 -1.63
N ALA A 18 -8.18 13.91 -0.47
CA ALA A 18 -8.30 15.31 -0.08
C ALA A 18 -6.94 15.99 0.18
N ALA A 19 -5.97 15.25 0.72
CA ALA A 19 -4.63 15.75 1.01
C ALA A 19 -3.66 15.69 -0.19
N GLY A 20 -4.01 14.98 -1.26
CA GLY A 20 -3.16 14.75 -2.44
C GLY A 20 -2.15 13.60 -2.30
N ALA A 21 -1.97 13.04 -1.09
CA ALA A 21 -1.10 11.90 -0.85
C ALA A 21 -1.55 11.07 0.36
N PHE A 22 -1.27 9.77 0.32
CA PHE A 22 -1.40 8.87 1.45
C PHE A 22 -0.06 8.77 2.19
N THR A 23 -0.05 9.13 3.48
CA THR A 23 1.17 9.18 4.30
C THR A 23 1.38 7.92 5.16
N GLY A 24 0.58 6.88 4.96
CA GLY A 24 0.63 5.65 5.75
C GLY A 24 -0.36 5.61 6.92
N THR A 25 -0.61 4.41 7.42
CA THR A 25 -1.34 4.15 8.67
C THR A 25 -0.42 4.28 9.88
N GLY A 26 -0.99 4.18 11.09
CA GLY A 26 -0.18 4.09 12.31
C GLY A 26 0.84 2.95 12.32
N HIS A 27 0.62 1.86 11.57
CA HIS A 27 1.62 0.78 11.42
C HIS A 27 2.79 1.22 10.52
N ASP A 28 2.46 1.78 9.35
CA ASP A 28 3.46 2.28 8.40
C ASP A 28 4.35 3.38 9.02
N LEU A 29 3.74 4.28 9.79
CA LEU A 29 4.46 5.37 10.46
C LEU A 29 5.41 4.87 11.56
N ARG A 30 5.05 3.78 12.26
CA ARG A 30 5.95 3.16 13.26
C ARG A 30 7.14 2.49 12.60
N ASP A 31 6.93 1.84 11.46
CA ASP A 31 7.98 1.10 10.76
C ASP A 31 8.83 2.00 9.84
N GLY A 32 8.34 3.21 9.54
CA GLY A 32 9.05 4.23 8.78
C GLY A 32 8.89 4.11 7.26
N PHE A 33 7.96 3.28 6.78
CA PHE A 33 7.66 3.09 5.36
C PHE A 33 6.23 2.58 5.16
N ILE A 34 5.66 2.84 3.98
CA ILE A 34 4.35 2.32 3.59
C ILE A 34 4.51 0.90 3.05
N HIS A 35 3.79 -0.04 3.67
CA HIS A 35 3.77 -1.43 3.24
C HIS A 35 2.94 -1.60 1.97
N PHE A 36 3.53 -2.23 0.97
CA PHE A 36 2.82 -2.77 -0.18
C PHE A 36 2.94 -4.30 -0.20
N SER A 37 2.20 -4.92 -1.11
CA SER A 37 2.29 -6.34 -1.43
C SER A 37 2.38 -6.50 -2.94
N THR A 38 2.93 -7.62 -3.40
CA THR A 38 2.71 -8.11 -4.76
C THR A 38 1.32 -8.72 -4.89
N ALA A 39 0.91 -9.07 -6.12
CA ALA A 39 -0.37 -9.72 -6.37
C ALA A 39 -0.50 -11.05 -5.61
N SER A 40 0.56 -11.87 -5.57
CA SER A 40 0.56 -13.16 -4.87
C SER A 40 0.54 -13.01 -3.35
N GLN A 41 1.03 -11.89 -2.81
CA GLN A 41 1.06 -11.61 -1.38
C GLN A 41 -0.22 -10.93 -0.86
N ALA A 42 -0.97 -10.24 -1.73
CA ALA A 42 -2.09 -9.38 -1.32
C ALA A 42 -3.20 -10.15 -0.58
N ALA A 43 -3.57 -11.34 -1.06
CA ALA A 43 -4.61 -12.16 -0.45
C ALA A 43 -4.25 -12.61 0.98
N GLU A 44 -3.01 -13.06 1.19
CA GLU A 44 -2.54 -13.45 2.51
C GLU A 44 -2.40 -12.23 3.44
N THR A 45 -1.93 -11.09 2.92
CA THR A 45 -1.88 -9.83 3.67
C THR A 45 -3.28 -9.39 4.13
N ALA A 46 -4.30 -9.51 3.26
CA ALA A 46 -5.69 -9.24 3.60
C ALA A 46 -6.18 -10.14 4.73
N ALA A 47 -5.98 -11.46 4.59
CA ALA A 47 -6.38 -12.45 5.60
C ALA A 47 -5.71 -12.21 6.96
N LYS A 48 -4.42 -11.83 6.98
CA LYS A 48 -3.66 -11.67 8.22
C LYS A 48 -3.92 -10.36 8.95
N HIS A 49 -4.07 -9.24 8.25
CA HIS A 49 -4.09 -7.90 8.85
C HIS A 49 -5.46 -7.21 8.80
N TYR A 50 -6.37 -7.75 7.99
CA TYR A 50 -7.65 -7.11 7.68
C TYR A 50 -8.85 -8.05 7.87
N ALA A 51 -8.67 -9.24 8.45
CA ALA A 51 -9.77 -10.13 8.81
C ALA A 51 -10.84 -9.41 9.65
N GLY A 52 -12.11 -9.52 9.24
CA GLY A 52 -13.25 -8.91 9.91
C GLY A 52 -13.40 -7.40 9.71
N LYS A 53 -12.51 -6.75 8.96
CA LYS A 53 -12.66 -5.33 8.60
C LYS A 53 -13.50 -5.20 7.31
N THR A 54 -14.38 -4.22 7.30
CA THR A 54 -15.18 -3.83 6.12
C THR A 54 -14.62 -2.55 5.51
N ASP A 55 -15.22 -2.11 4.40
CA ASP A 55 -14.94 -0.82 3.77
C ASP A 55 -13.45 -0.66 3.44
N LEU A 56 -12.86 -1.73 2.92
CA LEU A 56 -11.48 -1.76 2.46
C LEU A 56 -11.44 -1.52 0.96
N LEU A 57 -10.35 -0.91 0.53
CA LEU A 57 -10.03 -0.70 -0.87
C LEU A 57 -8.66 -1.32 -1.17
N LEU A 58 -8.54 -1.89 -2.36
CA LEU A 58 -7.29 -2.33 -2.96
C LEU A 58 -6.83 -1.27 -3.97
N LEU A 59 -5.73 -0.60 -3.64
CA LEU A 59 -5.06 0.35 -4.53
C LEU A 59 -4.04 -0.38 -5.39
N TYR A 60 -4.11 -0.15 -6.69
CA TYR A 60 -3.13 -0.59 -7.67
C TYR A 60 -2.18 0.56 -7.96
N VAL A 61 -0.89 0.34 -7.74
CA VAL A 61 0.15 1.36 -7.89
C VAL A 61 1.22 0.85 -8.84
N ARG A 62 1.58 1.63 -9.87
CA ARG A 62 2.73 1.31 -10.72
C ARG A 62 4.00 1.83 -10.06
N ASP A 63 5.00 0.97 -9.93
CA ASP A 63 6.31 1.34 -9.38
C ASP A 63 6.94 2.55 -10.09
N SER A 64 6.74 2.67 -11.40
CA SER A 64 7.22 3.77 -12.24
C SER A 64 6.60 5.13 -11.92
N ASP A 65 5.45 5.16 -11.25
CA ASP A 65 4.72 6.40 -10.95
C ASP A 65 5.08 6.95 -9.55
N LEU A 66 5.92 6.22 -8.81
CA LEU A 66 6.36 6.59 -7.48
C LEU A 66 7.51 7.60 -7.53
N THR A 67 7.40 8.63 -6.71
CA THR A 67 8.45 9.65 -6.54
C THR A 67 9.30 9.41 -5.30
N SER A 68 8.78 8.68 -4.32
CA SER A 68 9.50 8.27 -3.10
C SER A 68 10.30 6.98 -3.35
N PRO A 69 11.43 6.73 -2.64
CA PRO A 69 12.22 5.52 -2.81
C PRO A 69 11.41 4.26 -2.49
N LEU A 70 11.32 3.34 -3.46
CA LEU A 70 10.74 2.01 -3.29
C LEU A 70 11.87 1.00 -3.08
N LYS A 71 11.81 0.23 -1.99
CA LYS A 71 12.75 -0.87 -1.73
C LYS A 71 12.00 -2.20 -1.70
N TRP A 72 12.69 -3.25 -2.13
CA TRP A 72 12.22 -4.62 -2.02
C TRP A 72 13.02 -5.29 -0.92
N GLU A 73 12.37 -5.60 0.19
CA GLU A 73 13.05 -6.09 1.40
C GLU A 73 12.41 -7.39 1.88
N LYS A 74 13.24 -8.28 2.43
CA LYS A 74 12.75 -9.54 2.99
C LYS A 74 11.84 -9.27 4.17
N SER A 75 10.71 -9.95 4.20
CA SER A 75 9.74 -9.86 5.29
C SER A 75 9.19 -11.26 5.59
N ARG A 76 7.88 -11.47 5.42
CA ARG A 76 7.22 -12.74 5.67
C ARG A 76 7.74 -13.84 4.72
N ASN A 77 7.97 -15.03 5.26
CA ASN A 77 8.39 -16.23 4.52
C ASN A 77 9.67 -16.04 3.66
N ASP A 78 10.57 -15.14 4.07
CA ASP A 78 11.75 -14.72 3.29
C ASP A 78 11.44 -14.09 1.92
N ASP A 79 10.17 -13.82 1.61
CA ASP A 79 9.74 -13.15 0.40
C ASP A 79 10.06 -11.65 0.45
N LEU A 80 10.29 -11.07 -0.73
CA LEU A 80 10.49 -9.63 -0.89
C LEU A 80 9.15 -8.90 -0.93
N PHE A 81 8.98 -7.95 -0.02
CA PHE A 81 7.85 -7.03 0.00
C PHE A 81 8.28 -5.62 -0.45
N PRO A 82 7.45 -4.91 -1.23
CA PRO A 82 7.70 -3.54 -1.60
C PRO A 82 7.41 -2.58 -0.44
N HIS A 83 8.37 -1.76 -0.07
CA HIS A 83 8.30 -0.75 0.98
C HIS A 83 8.61 0.64 0.42
N LEU A 84 7.66 1.56 0.55
CA LEU A 84 7.81 2.94 0.06
C LEU A 84 8.26 3.87 1.19
N TYR A 85 9.43 4.47 1.04
CA TYR A 85 10.03 5.38 2.01
C TYR A 85 9.62 6.82 1.76
N GLY A 86 8.34 7.10 1.97
CA GLY A 86 7.75 8.42 1.78
C GLY A 86 6.26 8.34 1.46
N PRO A 87 5.60 9.48 1.24
CA PRO A 87 4.19 9.49 0.90
C PRO A 87 3.95 8.80 -0.45
N LEU A 88 2.78 8.17 -0.58
CA LEU A 88 2.22 7.69 -1.84
C LEU A 88 1.39 8.83 -2.46
N PRO A 89 1.81 9.44 -3.58
CA PRO A 89 0.99 10.42 -4.28
C PRO A 89 -0.31 9.77 -4.78
N VAL A 90 -1.44 10.46 -4.65
CA VAL A 90 -2.73 9.94 -5.18
C VAL A 90 -2.66 9.69 -6.68
N SER A 91 -1.89 10.52 -7.40
CA SER A 91 -1.65 10.39 -8.84
C SER A 91 -0.89 9.12 -9.25
N ALA A 92 -0.22 8.43 -8.32
CA ALA A 92 0.47 7.17 -8.58
C ALA A 92 -0.47 5.95 -8.53
N VAL A 93 -1.71 6.14 -8.05
CA VAL A 93 -2.72 5.07 -7.99
C VAL A 93 -3.42 4.95 -9.34
N SER A 94 -3.19 3.86 -10.05
CA SER A 94 -3.74 3.62 -11.39
C SER A 94 -5.15 3.03 -11.38
N ARG A 95 -5.53 2.35 -10.29
CA ARG A 95 -6.86 1.75 -10.11
C ARG A 95 -7.17 1.58 -8.62
N VAL A 96 -8.45 1.72 -8.29
CA VAL A 96 -9.00 1.45 -6.96
C VAL A 96 -10.09 0.39 -7.12
N GLU A 97 -10.09 -0.61 -6.26
CA GLU A 97 -11.08 -1.71 -6.22
C GLU A 97 -11.60 -1.87 -4.79
N ALA A 98 -12.88 -2.23 -4.64
CA ALA A 98 -13.55 -2.42 -3.34
C ALA A 98 -13.80 -3.90 -3.07
#